data_AF-A0A182QB36-F1
#
_entry.id   AF-A0A182QB36-F1
#
_cell.length_a   1.000
_cell.length_b   1.000
_cell.length_c   1.000
_cell.angle_alpha   90.00
_cell.angle_beta   90.00
_cell.angle_gamma   90.00
#
_symmetry.space_group_name_H-M   'P 1'
#
loop_
_entity.id
_entity.type
_entity.pdbx_description
1 polymer ?
#
loop_
_entity_poly.entity_id
_entity_poly.type
_entity_poly.pdbx_seq_one_letter_code
_entity_poly.pdbx_strand_id
1 'polypeptide(L)'
;MALLPLLNYTGTFSARRERHFESSILAAIGMLCQQGISASSRSPNRIVIVSFMILTLLLYQYYTTFFVGYQLIVPRKSIYTLEQLIASEMTVAIEDVSYNHEFFRVKMRKTFTEREICELQQVQLYPQRTIQLPVTKGSPLRESFRLSLLRFKSIYMVLARDWSFDSTGRNSTQGMIGQLQAKLVDFSVTPFALTTERIPLADFTIEIAHGTFYTVFRHPKSLNKDNIFLHPFDTLMWTAVSAMFASVAFFLGLSIVCSRWRNQDRSYVDLFGEQVFLGTVGILSQQGFHDHPSGRGTNRLLLFVGMGFSLVILQFYSTFILGYQLITPPRTITSLERLVDSELKMSVENLSYHRDFFNRTKNPAALKLYQTKILPNKFAFVNLSFGVQLVKRGGYAFHCETSYGNTLLIEMLTEREICDLQKIQLYPQRRVHLPLVKGSPLRELFKMNLQLLKERGLIAYYHVRNYVPTPKCNKESTNHIEPILLTDVKFAFLLLAVGMAASVILMALEIVLERTRHRWINVPEGFVWLN
;
A
#
# COMPACT_ATOMS: atom_id res chain seq x y z
N MET A 1 4.38 -88.76 12.45
CA MET A 1 4.29 -88.66 13.92
C MET A 1 4.89 -87.30 14.29
N ALA A 2 4.03 -86.44 14.83
CA ALA A 2 4.24 -85.13 15.47
C ALA A 2 5.63 -84.47 15.41
N LEU A 3 5.70 -83.29 14.77
CA LEU A 3 6.26 -82.04 15.34
C LEU A 3 5.97 -80.87 14.39
N LEU A 4 4.69 -80.50 14.33
CA LEU A 4 4.17 -79.28 13.71
C LEU A 4 3.49 -78.41 14.78
N PRO A 5 4.22 -77.91 15.81
CA PRO A 5 3.80 -76.64 16.42
C PRO A 5 4.95 -75.85 17.08
N LEU A 6 5.96 -75.34 16.35
CA LEU A 6 6.91 -74.35 16.92
C LEU A 6 7.31 -73.18 15.99
N LEU A 7 6.83 -73.16 14.74
CA LEU A 7 7.11 -72.06 13.80
C LEU A 7 6.09 -70.91 13.83
N ASN A 8 5.08 -70.96 14.71
CA ASN A 8 3.98 -69.98 14.71
C ASN A 8 4.08 -68.87 15.79
N TYR A 9 5.17 -68.82 16.57
CA TYR A 9 5.31 -67.85 17.67
C TYR A 9 6.36 -66.75 17.47
N THR A 10 7.24 -66.86 16.46
CA THR A 10 8.29 -65.87 16.19
C THR A 10 7.90 -64.81 15.15
N GLY A 11 6.94 -65.10 14.26
CA GLY A 11 6.45 -64.14 13.26
C GLY A 11 5.58 -63.01 13.83
N THR A 12 4.99 -63.19 15.02
CA THR A 12 4.13 -62.18 15.64
C THR A 12 4.92 -61.11 16.42
N PHE A 13 6.15 -61.42 16.86
CA PHE A 13 6.97 -60.52 17.67
C PHE A 13 7.77 -59.52 16.83
N SER A 14 8.31 -59.91 15.66
CA SER A 14 9.00 -58.96 14.75
C SER A 14 8.02 -57.97 14.12
N ALA A 15 6.86 -58.46 13.65
CA ALA A 15 5.82 -57.64 13.05
C ALA A 15 5.19 -56.63 14.03
N ARG A 16 5.27 -56.89 15.35
CA ARG A 16 4.82 -55.94 16.39
C ARG A 16 5.86 -54.84 16.63
N ARG A 17 7.15 -55.17 16.65
CA ARG A 17 8.26 -54.21 16.79
C ARG A 17 8.39 -53.30 15.56
N GLU A 18 8.27 -53.85 14.35
CA GLU A 18 8.24 -53.07 13.09
C GLU A 18 7.05 -52.10 13.04
N ARG A 19 5.85 -52.56 13.42
CA ARG A 19 4.66 -51.69 13.49
C ARG A 19 4.83 -50.53 14.47
N HIS A 20 5.52 -50.74 15.60
CA HIS A 20 5.84 -49.69 16.57
C HIS A 20 6.89 -48.70 16.05
N PHE A 21 7.91 -49.18 15.33
CA PHE A 21 8.93 -48.33 14.71
C PHE A 21 8.34 -47.43 13.62
N GLU A 22 7.57 -48.00 12.70
CA GLU A 22 6.90 -47.24 11.63
C GLU A 22 5.89 -46.21 12.16
N SER A 23 5.14 -46.56 13.22
CA SER A 23 4.23 -45.60 13.86
C SER A 23 4.98 -44.46 14.54
N SER A 24 6.18 -44.72 15.05
CA SER A 24 7.03 -43.70 15.69
C SER A 24 7.63 -42.76 14.66
N ILE A 25 7.99 -43.27 13.47
CA ILE A 25 8.43 -42.45 12.33
C ILE A 25 7.30 -41.56 11.84
N LEU A 26 6.09 -42.12 11.64
CA LEU A 26 4.93 -41.34 11.23
C LEU A 26 4.59 -40.24 12.23
N ALA A 27 4.70 -40.53 13.53
CA ALA A 27 4.56 -39.53 14.59
C ALA A 27 5.66 -38.45 14.52
N ALA A 28 6.92 -38.82 14.36
CA ALA A 28 8.03 -37.88 14.25
C ALA A 28 7.88 -36.91 13.07
N ILE A 29 7.48 -37.44 11.92
CA ILE A 29 7.19 -36.63 10.74
C ILE A 29 5.93 -35.79 10.97
N GLY A 30 4.87 -36.36 11.55
CA GLY A 30 3.68 -35.61 11.91
C GLY A 30 4.02 -34.36 12.73
N MET A 31 4.92 -34.50 13.72
CA MET A 31 5.41 -33.36 14.50
C MET A 31 6.20 -32.35 13.65
N LEU A 32 7.08 -32.80 12.75
CA LEU A 32 7.79 -31.92 11.80
C LEU A 32 6.81 -31.19 10.88
N CYS A 33 5.69 -31.83 10.55
CA CYS A 33 4.62 -31.28 9.75
C CYS A 33 3.60 -30.46 10.55
N GLN A 34 3.87 -30.16 11.83
CA GLN A 34 2.99 -29.45 12.76
C GLN A 34 1.60 -30.10 12.96
N GLN A 35 1.48 -31.40 12.69
CA GLN A 35 0.26 -32.16 12.90
C GLN A 35 0.14 -32.58 14.37
N GLY A 36 -1.06 -32.44 14.95
CA GLY A 36 -1.39 -33.00 16.26
C GLY A 36 -1.17 -34.52 16.33
N ILE A 37 -0.90 -35.05 17.51
CA ILE A 37 -0.71 -36.51 17.73
C ILE A 37 -1.55 -36.94 18.93
N SER A 38 -2.43 -37.94 18.74
CA SER A 38 -3.26 -38.51 19.83
C SER A 38 -2.55 -39.60 20.65
N ALA A 39 -1.28 -39.89 20.37
CA ALA A 39 -0.57 -41.01 20.98
C ALA A 39 -0.48 -40.87 22.51
N SER A 40 -1.17 -41.76 23.23
CA SER A 40 -1.05 -41.93 24.68
C SER A 40 0.32 -42.50 25.03
N SER A 41 1.31 -41.63 25.18
CA SER A 41 2.68 -41.99 25.60
C SER A 41 2.89 -41.79 27.11
N ARG A 42 3.83 -42.53 27.71
CA ARG A 42 4.25 -42.35 29.12
C ARG A 42 4.82 -40.94 29.36
N SER A 43 4.75 -40.43 30.59
CA SER A 43 5.11 -39.05 30.96
C SER A 43 6.41 -38.49 30.36
N PRO A 44 7.57 -39.19 30.31
CA PRO A 44 8.79 -38.62 29.73
C PRO A 44 8.70 -38.43 28.20
N ASN A 45 8.03 -39.34 27.49
CA ASN A 45 7.89 -39.24 26.03
C ASN A 45 6.95 -38.10 25.62
N ARG A 46 5.95 -37.76 26.45
CA ARG A 46 5.09 -36.59 26.21
C ARG A 46 5.88 -35.29 26.26
N ILE A 47 6.81 -35.17 27.20
CA ILE A 47 7.69 -33.99 27.31
C ILE A 47 8.55 -33.84 26.06
N VAL A 48 9.14 -34.95 25.57
CA VAL A 48 9.95 -34.93 24.34
C VAL A 48 9.12 -34.53 23.11
N ILE A 49 7.91 -35.09 22.97
CA ILE A 49 7.00 -34.77 21.86
C ILE A 49 6.58 -33.29 21.90
N VAL A 50 6.16 -32.80 23.06
CA VAL A 50 5.75 -31.39 23.23
C VAL A 50 6.92 -30.44 22.97
N SER A 51 8.10 -30.72 23.53
CA SER A 51 9.31 -29.91 23.29
C SER A 51 9.71 -29.90 21.81
N PHE A 52 9.59 -31.03 21.12
CA PHE A 52 9.89 -31.12 19.69
C PHE A 52 8.88 -30.37 18.82
N MET A 53 7.58 -30.44 19.15
CA MET A 53 6.56 -29.63 18.48
C MET A 53 6.76 -28.12 18.74
N ILE A 54 7.07 -27.72 19.97
CA ILE A 54 7.38 -26.32 20.30
C ILE A 54 8.61 -25.84 19.54
N LEU A 55 9.69 -26.62 19.50
CA LEU A 55 10.91 -26.27 18.76
C LEU A 55 10.62 -26.11 17.27
N THR A 56 9.86 -27.04 16.68
CA THR A 56 9.49 -26.99 15.26
C THR A 56 8.61 -25.77 14.96
N LEU A 57 7.65 -25.46 15.86
CA LEU A 57 6.81 -24.26 15.76
C LEU A 57 7.65 -22.98 15.83
N LEU A 58 8.57 -22.88 16.79
CA LEU A 58 9.43 -21.71 16.98
C LEU A 58 10.39 -21.50 15.80
N LEU A 59 11.05 -22.56 15.32
CA LEU A 59 11.90 -22.50 14.13
C LEU A 59 11.10 -22.04 12.92
N TYR A 60 9.91 -22.56 12.73
CA TYR A 60 9.04 -22.22 11.61
C TYR A 60 8.58 -20.75 11.64
N GLN A 61 8.14 -20.28 12.81
CA GLN A 61 7.78 -18.87 13.00
C GLN A 61 8.98 -17.95 12.77
N TYR A 62 10.17 -18.34 13.24
CA TYR A 62 11.40 -17.60 13.01
C TYR A 62 11.74 -17.50 11.51
N TYR A 63 11.75 -18.62 10.77
CA TYR A 63 12.09 -18.61 9.35
C TYR A 63 11.08 -17.82 8.50
N THR A 64 9.78 -18.00 8.77
CA THR A 64 8.73 -17.27 8.03
C THR A 64 8.85 -15.76 8.28
N THR A 65 9.02 -15.36 9.54
CA THR A 65 9.16 -13.94 9.91
C THR A 65 10.45 -13.34 9.37
N PHE A 66 11.56 -14.10 9.41
CA PHE A 66 12.84 -13.66 8.88
C PHE A 66 12.80 -13.48 7.37
N PHE A 67 12.25 -14.42 6.62
CA PHE A 67 12.23 -14.34 5.16
C PHE A 67 11.30 -13.23 4.66
N VAL A 68 10.09 -13.15 5.22
CA VAL A 68 9.11 -12.09 4.90
C VAL A 68 9.63 -10.73 5.34
N GLY A 69 10.16 -10.63 6.56
CA GLY A 69 10.77 -9.40 7.07
C GLY A 69 11.96 -8.96 6.23
N TYR A 70 12.88 -9.86 5.87
CA TYR A 70 14.05 -9.53 5.08
C TYR A 70 13.70 -9.06 3.66
N GLN A 71 12.73 -9.70 3.00
CA GLN A 71 12.32 -9.28 1.65
C GLN A 71 11.48 -8.00 1.62
N LEU A 72 10.71 -7.71 2.67
CA LEU A 72 9.81 -6.54 2.71
C LEU A 72 10.41 -5.31 3.40
N ILE A 73 11.29 -5.51 4.38
CA ILE A 73 11.86 -4.43 5.21
C ILE A 73 13.16 -3.92 4.62
N VAL A 74 13.97 -4.74 3.94
CA VAL A 74 15.22 -4.26 3.34
C VAL A 74 14.85 -3.34 2.17
N PRO A 75 15.04 -2.01 2.30
CA PRO A 75 14.83 -1.14 1.17
C PRO A 75 15.80 -1.57 0.07
N ARG A 76 15.32 -1.65 -1.19
CA ARG A 76 16.21 -1.78 -2.35
C ARG A 76 17.37 -0.81 -2.16
N LYS A 77 18.62 -1.31 -2.21
CA LYS A 77 19.86 -0.53 -2.01
C LYS A 77 19.70 0.88 -2.57
N SER A 78 19.38 1.81 -1.70
CA SER A 78 19.19 3.20 -2.05
C SER A 78 20.57 3.83 -2.03
N ILE A 79 20.97 4.40 -3.16
CA ILE A 79 22.27 5.00 -3.33
C ILE A 79 22.24 6.36 -2.64
N TYR A 80 22.99 6.48 -1.55
CA TYR A 80 23.04 7.68 -0.73
C TYR A 80 24.35 8.46 -0.88
N THR A 81 25.40 7.80 -1.35
CA THR A 81 26.73 8.41 -1.52
C THR A 81 27.18 8.37 -2.97
N LEU A 82 28.07 9.30 -3.33
CA LEU A 82 28.69 9.33 -4.64
C LEU A 82 29.49 8.04 -4.92
N GLU A 83 30.15 7.47 -3.91
CA GLU A 83 30.86 6.19 -4.04
C GLU A 83 29.92 5.04 -4.37
N GLN A 84 28.75 4.98 -3.74
CA GLN A 84 27.73 3.98 -4.05
C GLN A 84 27.15 4.16 -5.46
N LEU A 85 27.06 5.41 -5.95
CA LEU A 85 26.65 5.70 -7.32
C LEU A 85 27.69 5.22 -8.32
N ILE A 86 28.97 5.50 -8.06
CA ILE A 86 30.09 5.07 -8.90
C ILE A 86 30.18 3.54 -8.95
N ALA A 87 29.90 2.86 -7.85
CA ALA A 87 29.88 1.41 -7.77
C ALA A 87 28.61 0.77 -8.37
N SER A 88 27.62 1.57 -8.80
CA SER A 88 26.38 1.08 -9.39
C SER A 88 26.49 0.94 -10.92
N GLU A 89 25.69 0.06 -11.51
CA GLU A 89 25.62 -0.13 -12.97
C GLU A 89 24.84 1.00 -13.69
N MET A 90 24.47 2.08 -12.99
CA MET A 90 23.67 3.15 -13.57
C MET A 90 24.53 4.10 -14.42
N THR A 91 23.99 4.50 -15.57
CA THR A 91 24.55 5.57 -16.38
C THR A 91 24.08 6.92 -15.85
N VAL A 92 25.04 7.81 -15.58
CA VAL A 92 24.74 9.17 -15.07
C VAL A 92 24.69 10.13 -16.26
N ALA A 93 23.60 10.88 -16.37
CA ALA A 93 23.47 12.01 -17.28
C ALA A 93 23.54 13.32 -16.48
N ILE A 94 24.23 14.32 -17.01
CA ILE A 94 24.33 15.66 -16.42
C ILE A 94 23.58 16.63 -17.32
N GLU A 95 22.76 17.48 -16.71
CA GLU A 95 22.03 18.52 -17.42
C GLU A 95 23.00 19.50 -18.09
N ASP A 96 22.78 19.79 -19.36
CA ASP A 96 23.64 20.64 -20.20
C ASP A 96 23.38 22.13 -19.91
N VAL A 97 23.90 22.60 -18.77
CA VAL A 97 23.81 24.01 -18.35
C VAL A 97 25.19 24.57 -18.04
N SER A 98 25.39 25.86 -18.29
CA SER A 98 26.69 26.54 -18.15
C SER A 98 27.32 26.35 -16.77
N TYR A 99 26.50 26.24 -15.71
CA TYR A 99 26.97 25.93 -14.36
C TYR A 99 27.67 24.56 -14.27
N ASN A 100 27.11 23.52 -14.89
CA ASN A 100 27.66 22.16 -14.81
C ASN A 100 28.95 21.99 -15.64
N HIS A 101 29.09 22.73 -16.74
CA HIS A 101 30.32 22.73 -17.55
C HIS A 101 31.56 23.19 -16.79
N GLU A 102 31.40 24.07 -15.80
CA GLU A 102 32.53 24.55 -15.00
C GLU A 102 33.05 23.47 -14.04
N PHE A 103 32.14 22.65 -13.48
CA PHE A 103 32.50 21.57 -12.55
C PHE A 103 32.90 20.27 -13.27
N PHE A 104 32.27 19.98 -14.41
CA PHE A 104 32.49 18.75 -15.18
C PHE A 104 33.14 19.09 -16.53
N ARG A 105 34.45 19.35 -16.52
CA ARG A 105 35.25 19.53 -17.73
C ARG A 105 35.49 18.20 -18.44
N VAL A 106 34.43 17.60 -18.98
CA VAL A 106 34.48 16.31 -19.68
C VAL A 106 33.95 16.48 -21.10
N LYS A 107 34.62 15.87 -22.09
CA LYS A 107 34.10 15.77 -23.47
C LYS A 107 32.89 14.83 -23.46
N MET A 108 31.69 15.40 -23.50
CA MET A 108 30.43 14.64 -23.58
C MET A 108 30.41 13.82 -24.88
N ARG A 109 30.21 12.51 -24.76
CA ARG A 109 30.41 11.57 -25.88
C ARG A 109 29.17 11.38 -26.76
N LYS A 110 27.97 11.75 -26.30
CA LYS A 110 26.70 11.71 -27.06
C LYS A 110 25.66 12.69 -26.49
N THR A 111 24.89 13.33 -27.35
CA THR A 111 23.66 14.07 -27.03
C THR A 111 22.45 13.16 -27.20
N PHE A 112 21.58 13.09 -26.18
CA PHE A 112 20.34 12.30 -26.22
C PHE A 112 19.19 13.09 -26.86
N THR A 113 18.20 12.39 -27.42
CA THR A 113 17.00 13.01 -28.00
C THR A 113 15.91 13.25 -26.95
N GLU A 114 15.04 14.26 -27.14
CA GLU A 114 13.99 14.65 -26.17
C GLU A 114 13.05 13.51 -25.73
N ARG A 115 12.87 12.48 -26.56
CA ARG A 115 12.03 11.32 -26.22
C ARG A 115 12.68 10.40 -25.19
N GLU A 116 14.01 10.26 -25.19
CA GLU A 116 14.74 9.40 -24.25
C GLU A 116 14.82 10.04 -22.84
N ILE A 117 14.69 11.37 -22.75
CA ILE A 117 14.74 12.11 -21.49
C ILE A 117 13.49 11.89 -20.62
N CYS A 118 12.34 11.58 -21.22
CA CYS A 118 11.08 11.40 -20.49
C CYS A 118 11.01 10.11 -19.65
N GLU A 119 11.86 9.12 -19.89
CA GLU A 119 11.89 7.86 -19.14
C GLU A 119 12.91 7.85 -17.98
N LEU A 120 13.71 8.92 -17.82
CA LEU A 120 14.79 8.95 -16.85
C LEU A 120 14.31 9.39 -15.46
N GLN A 121 14.66 8.60 -14.45
CA GLN A 121 14.47 8.95 -13.05
C GLN A 121 15.52 9.98 -12.62
N GLN A 122 15.10 11.22 -12.37
CA GLN A 122 16.00 12.26 -11.85
C GLN A 122 16.45 11.92 -10.42
N VAL A 123 17.73 11.59 -10.27
CA VAL A 123 18.39 11.47 -8.96
C VAL A 123 19.14 12.77 -8.69
N GLN A 124 18.67 13.54 -7.70
CA GLN A 124 19.30 14.80 -7.33
C GLN A 124 20.57 14.51 -6.53
N LEU A 125 21.73 14.60 -7.20
CA LEU A 125 23.04 14.21 -6.66
C LEU A 125 23.61 15.14 -5.58
N TYR A 126 23.00 16.29 -5.39
CA TYR A 126 23.32 17.18 -4.29
C TYR A 126 22.20 17.10 -3.27
N PRO A 127 22.46 16.75 -1.98
CA PRO A 127 21.62 17.32 -0.96
C PRO A 127 21.65 18.83 -1.21
N GLN A 128 20.51 19.49 -1.15
CA GLN A 128 20.54 20.93 -0.90
C GLN A 128 21.13 21.12 0.49
N ARG A 129 22.45 20.98 0.61
CA ARG A 129 23.20 21.83 1.50
C ARG A 129 22.80 23.20 1.00
N THR A 130 21.92 23.83 1.77
CA THR A 130 21.91 25.26 1.92
C THR A 130 23.38 25.63 1.90
N ILE A 131 23.88 26.11 0.76
CA ILE A 131 25.14 26.82 0.78
C ILE A 131 24.73 28.02 1.62
N GLN A 132 24.93 27.91 2.93
CA GLN A 132 25.14 29.08 3.75
C GLN A 132 26.40 29.64 3.12
N LEU A 133 26.22 30.45 2.07
CA LEU A 133 27.24 31.36 1.62
C LEU A 133 27.56 32.09 2.91
N PRO A 134 28.76 31.90 3.49
CA PRO A 134 29.12 32.66 4.65
C PRO A 134 29.18 34.09 4.12
N VAL A 135 28.11 34.85 4.37
CA VAL A 135 28.17 36.30 4.24
C VAL A 135 28.94 36.77 5.47
N THR A 136 30.20 36.35 5.55
CA THR A 136 31.18 36.98 6.41
C THR A 136 31.33 38.41 5.88
N LYS A 137 31.25 39.38 6.79
CA LYS A 137 31.60 40.77 6.49
C LYS A 137 33.02 40.77 5.92
N GLY A 138 33.15 40.91 4.60
CA GLY A 138 34.43 40.99 3.89
C GLY A 138 34.73 39.90 2.86
N SER A 139 33.80 39.02 2.48
CA SER A 139 34.08 38.03 1.43
C SER A 139 34.24 38.67 0.02
N PRO A 140 35.17 38.17 -0.83
CA PRO A 140 35.44 38.70 -2.18
C PRO A 140 34.22 38.66 -3.12
N LEU A 141 33.22 37.85 -2.78
CA LEU A 141 31.95 37.75 -3.51
C LEU A 141 31.14 39.06 -3.43
N ARG A 142 31.28 39.86 -2.37
CA ARG A 142 30.54 41.13 -2.26
C ARG A 142 31.00 42.19 -3.27
N GLU A 143 32.26 42.13 -3.72
CA GLU A 143 32.78 43.06 -4.72
C GLU A 143 32.49 42.62 -6.17
N SER A 144 32.47 41.32 -6.46
CA SER A 144 32.11 40.80 -7.79
C SER A 144 30.60 40.87 -8.06
N PHE A 145 29.76 40.89 -7.02
CA PHE A 145 28.32 41.08 -7.11
C PHE A 145 27.88 42.55 -6.98
N ARG A 146 28.45 43.47 -7.78
CA ARG A 146 27.73 44.70 -8.16
C ARG A 146 26.56 44.31 -9.08
N LEU A 147 25.52 43.71 -8.52
CA LEU A 147 24.20 43.84 -9.11
C LEU A 147 23.93 45.35 -9.14
N SER A 148 23.59 45.88 -10.31
CA SER A 148 22.97 47.19 -10.44
C SER A 148 21.60 47.14 -9.78
N LEU A 149 21.58 47.01 -8.46
CA LEU A 149 20.39 47.09 -7.63
C LEU A 149 19.73 48.42 -7.95
N LEU A 150 18.49 48.32 -8.44
CA LEU A 150 17.70 49.48 -8.80
C LEU A 150 17.54 50.34 -7.56
N ARG A 151 18.14 51.53 -7.59
CA ARG A 151 18.12 52.48 -6.48
C ARG A 151 16.82 53.26 -6.52
N PHE A 152 15.72 52.62 -6.14
CA PHE A 152 14.46 53.32 -5.91
C PHE A 152 14.60 54.21 -4.67
N LYS A 153 14.24 55.49 -4.80
CA LYS A 153 14.30 56.46 -3.70
C LYS A 153 13.24 56.18 -2.62
N SER A 154 12.07 55.70 -3.04
CA SER A 154 10.95 55.32 -2.18
C SER A 154 10.08 54.29 -2.90
N ILE A 155 9.63 53.24 -2.19
CA ILE A 155 8.69 52.24 -2.69
C ILE A 155 7.46 52.26 -1.78
N TYR A 156 6.27 52.40 -2.37
CA TYR A 156 5.00 52.34 -1.66
C TYR A 156 4.26 51.07 -2.09
N MET A 157 3.86 50.24 -1.13
CA MET A 157 3.11 49.03 -1.41
C MET A 157 1.61 49.31 -1.35
N VAL A 158 0.91 48.96 -2.43
CA VAL A 158 -0.55 49.02 -2.52
C VAL A 158 -1.09 47.60 -2.56
N LEU A 159 -1.97 47.27 -1.62
CA LEU A 159 -2.62 45.96 -1.55
C LEU A 159 -3.85 45.95 -2.45
N ALA A 160 -3.94 44.97 -3.36
CA ALA A 160 -5.20 44.67 -4.03
C ALA A 160 -6.11 43.84 -3.11
N ARG A 161 -7.42 44.00 -3.31
CA ARG A 161 -8.45 43.28 -2.54
C ARG A 161 -8.80 41.94 -3.17
N ASP A 162 -8.55 41.79 -4.48
CA ASP A 162 -8.91 40.60 -5.24
C ASP A 162 -7.83 40.22 -6.27
N TRP A 163 -7.80 38.93 -6.61
CA TRP A 163 -6.95 38.31 -7.62
C TRP A 163 -7.71 37.96 -8.90
N SER A 164 -9.00 38.31 -8.96
CA SER A 164 -9.89 37.96 -10.07
C SER A 164 -9.41 38.54 -11.39
N PHE A 165 -9.69 37.81 -12.45
CA PHE A 165 -9.34 38.21 -13.79
C PHE A 165 -10.20 39.38 -14.30
N ASP A 166 -11.48 39.40 -13.94
CA ASP A 166 -12.50 40.28 -14.52
C ASP A 166 -12.63 41.64 -13.82
N SER A 167 -11.70 41.98 -12.94
CA SER A 167 -11.62 43.28 -12.28
C SER A 167 -11.03 44.38 -13.19
N THR A 168 -11.37 44.39 -14.48
CA THR A 168 -10.90 45.40 -15.46
C THR A 168 -12.00 46.43 -15.73
N GLY A 169 -11.64 47.69 -15.99
CA GLY A 169 -12.61 48.79 -16.18
C GLY A 169 -13.12 49.41 -14.86
N ARG A 170 -14.43 49.38 -14.57
CA ARG A 170 -15.04 50.05 -13.40
C ARG A 170 -14.53 49.53 -12.05
N ASN A 171 -14.08 48.27 -11.99
CA ASN A 171 -13.55 47.63 -10.78
C ASN A 171 -12.02 47.55 -10.77
N SER A 172 -11.33 48.37 -11.59
CA SER A 172 -9.85 48.33 -11.72
C SER A 172 -9.09 48.57 -10.42
N THR A 173 -9.70 49.23 -9.43
CA THR A 173 -9.08 49.44 -8.11
C THR A 173 -9.04 48.18 -7.27
N GLN A 174 -9.88 47.18 -7.55
CA GLN A 174 -10.03 45.99 -6.71
C GLN A 174 -9.00 44.91 -7.01
N GLY A 175 -8.61 44.72 -8.28
CA GLY A 175 -7.69 43.66 -8.67
C GLY A 175 -6.36 44.13 -9.27
N MET A 176 -5.35 43.29 -9.10
CA MET A 176 -3.94 43.60 -9.40
C MET A 176 -3.68 44.02 -10.85
N ILE A 177 -4.26 43.31 -11.82
CA ILE A 177 -4.09 43.64 -13.25
C ILE A 177 -4.86 44.92 -13.60
N GLY A 178 -6.03 45.15 -12.99
CA GLY A 178 -6.79 46.38 -13.15
C GLY A 178 -6.00 47.61 -12.67
N GLN A 179 -5.31 47.51 -11.53
CA GLN A 179 -4.49 48.60 -11.00
C GLN A 179 -3.31 48.94 -11.93
N LEU A 180 -2.69 47.93 -12.54
CA LEU A 180 -1.64 48.12 -13.56
C LEU A 180 -2.19 48.77 -14.84
N GLN A 181 -3.35 48.31 -15.31
CA GLN A 181 -4.00 48.87 -16.51
C GLN A 181 -4.39 50.34 -16.29
N ALA A 182 -4.93 50.67 -15.12
CA ALA A 182 -5.33 52.01 -14.73
C ALA A 182 -4.15 52.90 -14.31
N LYS A 183 -2.90 52.40 -14.37
CA LYS A 183 -1.67 53.12 -13.98
C LYS A 183 -1.72 53.65 -12.54
N LEU A 184 -2.37 52.91 -11.63
CA LEU A 184 -2.42 53.22 -10.20
C LEU A 184 -1.15 52.77 -9.47
N VAL A 185 -0.43 51.82 -10.05
CA VAL A 185 0.84 51.26 -9.57
C VAL A 185 1.80 51.11 -10.74
N ASP A 186 3.11 51.19 -10.51
CA ASP A 186 4.13 51.12 -11.57
C ASP A 186 4.46 49.69 -12.01
N PHE A 187 4.46 48.75 -11.05
CA PHE A 187 4.72 47.34 -11.24
C PHE A 187 4.12 46.51 -10.11
N SER A 188 3.99 45.20 -10.33
CA SER A 188 3.55 44.25 -9.31
C SER A 188 4.73 43.41 -8.84
N VAL A 189 4.89 43.32 -7.51
CA VAL A 189 5.84 42.41 -6.86
C VAL A 189 5.34 40.97 -6.89
N THR A 190 4.02 40.76 -6.90
CA THR A 190 3.44 39.43 -7.03
C THR A 190 3.54 38.96 -8.48
N PRO A 191 4.09 37.76 -8.74
CA PRO A 191 4.22 37.27 -10.09
C PRO A 191 2.91 36.67 -10.59
N PHE A 192 2.65 36.83 -11.88
CA PHE A 192 1.45 36.33 -12.54
C PHE A 192 1.81 35.40 -13.69
N ALA A 193 0.96 34.39 -13.91
CA ALA A 193 1.03 33.60 -15.12
C ALA A 193 0.70 34.46 -16.34
N LEU A 194 1.54 34.34 -17.36
CA LEU A 194 1.32 34.96 -18.66
C LEU A 194 0.12 34.29 -19.34
N THR A 195 -0.86 35.10 -19.75
CA THR A 195 -2.06 34.63 -20.46
C THR A 195 -2.35 35.57 -21.61
N THR A 196 -2.92 35.04 -22.69
CA THR A 196 -3.28 35.80 -23.92
C THR A 196 -4.10 37.05 -23.62
N GLU A 197 -4.98 36.95 -22.62
CA GLU A 197 -5.88 38.02 -22.20
C GLU A 197 -5.17 39.10 -21.35
N ARG A 198 -4.05 38.79 -20.66
CA ARG A 198 -3.29 39.76 -19.85
C ARG A 198 -2.18 40.47 -20.63
N ILE A 199 -1.63 39.83 -21.67
CA ILE A 199 -0.63 40.44 -22.56
C ILE A 199 -1.03 41.84 -23.07
N PRO A 200 -2.27 42.10 -23.50
CA PRO A 200 -2.66 43.43 -23.94
C PRO A 200 -2.79 44.45 -22.80
N LEU A 201 -2.87 44.02 -21.54
CA LEU A 201 -3.16 44.89 -20.38
C LEU A 201 -1.89 45.33 -19.63
N ALA A 202 -0.87 44.48 -19.58
CA ALA A 202 0.37 44.72 -18.85
C ALA A 202 1.57 44.12 -19.60
N ASP A 203 2.76 44.69 -19.37
CA ASP A 203 4.00 44.12 -19.85
C ASP A 203 4.60 43.16 -18.81
N PHE A 204 5.28 42.11 -19.24
CA PHE A 204 5.83 41.09 -18.34
C PHE A 204 7.33 40.93 -18.49
N THR A 205 8.03 40.62 -17.40
CA THR A 205 9.46 40.32 -17.39
C THR A 205 9.78 38.91 -17.88
N ILE A 206 11.05 38.50 -17.76
CA ILE A 206 11.42 37.08 -17.82
C ILE A 206 10.66 36.26 -16.78
N GLU A 207 10.61 34.96 -17.02
CA GLU A 207 10.13 33.97 -16.06
C GLU A 207 11.02 33.93 -14.82
N ILE A 208 10.40 34.09 -13.65
CA ILE A 208 11.10 34.08 -12.35
C ILE A 208 10.82 32.82 -11.52
N ALA A 209 9.67 32.16 -11.71
CA ALA A 209 9.30 30.96 -10.98
C ALA A 209 8.21 30.17 -11.71
N HIS A 210 7.87 29.00 -11.17
CA HIS A 210 6.71 28.20 -11.58
C HIS A 210 5.65 28.21 -10.48
N GLY A 211 4.42 28.58 -10.84
CA GLY A 211 3.27 28.43 -9.93
C GLY A 211 2.95 26.95 -9.74
N THR A 212 3.10 26.46 -8.50
CA THR A 212 2.88 25.06 -8.16
C THR A 212 1.61 24.89 -7.33
N PHE A 213 0.60 24.32 -7.97
CA PHE A 213 -0.71 24.04 -7.38
C PHE A 213 -0.98 22.56 -7.47
N TYR A 214 -1.29 21.92 -6.34
CA TYR A 214 -1.57 20.50 -6.32
C TYR A 214 -2.83 20.23 -5.53
N THR A 215 -3.56 19.21 -5.98
CA THR A 215 -4.65 18.62 -5.20
C THR A 215 -4.05 17.54 -4.32
N VAL A 216 -4.13 17.73 -3.01
CA VAL A 216 -3.57 16.82 -2.00
C VAL A 216 -4.70 16.11 -1.27
N PHE A 217 -4.54 14.82 -1.06
CA PHE A 217 -5.48 13.99 -0.29
C PHE A 217 -4.75 12.84 0.39
N ARG A 218 -5.36 12.27 1.43
CA ARG A 218 -4.93 10.99 2.00
C ARG A 218 -5.51 9.86 1.16
N HIS A 219 -4.67 8.99 0.61
CA HIS A 219 -5.15 7.85 -0.16
C HIS A 219 -5.89 6.88 0.79
N PRO A 220 -7.11 6.42 0.45
CA PRO A 220 -7.82 5.45 1.27
C PRO A 220 -7.04 4.13 1.32
N LYS A 221 -6.82 3.58 2.53
CA LYS A 221 -6.08 2.32 2.70
C LYS A 221 -6.85 1.09 2.18
N SER A 222 -8.19 1.13 2.26
CA SER A 222 -9.06 0.08 1.74
C SER A 222 -9.95 0.62 0.62
N LEU A 223 -9.60 0.28 -0.62
CA LEU A 223 -10.56 0.32 -1.72
C LEU A 223 -11.23 -1.05 -1.94
N ASN A 224 -10.56 -2.13 -1.53
CA ASN A 224 -11.14 -3.48 -1.56
C ASN A 224 -11.91 -3.75 -0.26
N LYS A 225 -13.23 -3.90 -0.40
CA LYS A 225 -14.11 -4.50 0.62
C LYS A 225 -14.03 -6.03 0.61
N ASP A 226 -13.19 -6.57 -0.26
CA ASP A 226 -13.10 -7.99 -0.58
C ASP A 226 -12.43 -8.79 0.54
N ASN A 227 -12.71 -10.09 0.54
CA ASN A 227 -12.19 -10.99 1.55
C ASN A 227 -10.71 -11.26 1.33
N ILE A 228 -9.86 -10.67 2.17
CA ILE A 228 -8.40 -10.83 2.15
C ILE A 228 -7.98 -12.31 2.20
N PHE A 229 -8.75 -13.16 2.88
CA PHE A 229 -8.45 -14.58 3.05
C PHE A 229 -8.60 -15.42 1.76
N LEU A 230 -9.24 -14.89 0.71
CA LEU A 230 -9.40 -15.58 -0.59
C LEU A 230 -8.36 -15.17 -1.63
N HIS A 231 -7.67 -14.04 -1.44
CA HIS A 231 -6.66 -13.52 -2.35
C HIS A 231 -5.35 -14.33 -2.48
N PRO A 232 -4.90 -15.14 -1.49
CA PRO A 232 -3.61 -15.83 -1.62
C PRO A 232 -3.51 -16.82 -2.79
N PHE A 233 -4.65 -17.32 -3.27
CA PHE A 233 -4.71 -18.33 -4.32
C PHE A 233 -5.71 -17.93 -5.40
N ASP A 234 -5.31 -18.11 -6.66
CA ASP A 234 -6.22 -18.02 -7.80
C ASP A 234 -7.25 -19.16 -7.77
N THR A 235 -8.36 -18.98 -8.48
CA THR A 235 -9.44 -19.98 -8.59
C THR A 235 -8.93 -21.34 -9.02
N LEU A 236 -7.98 -21.40 -9.96
CA LEU A 236 -7.37 -22.66 -10.39
C LEU A 236 -6.61 -23.37 -9.24
N MET A 237 -5.88 -22.61 -8.43
CA MET A 237 -5.15 -23.17 -7.29
C MET A 237 -6.11 -23.65 -6.20
N TRP A 238 -7.18 -22.91 -5.92
CA TRP A 238 -8.25 -23.39 -5.03
C TRP A 238 -8.85 -24.71 -5.51
N THR A 239 -9.15 -24.82 -6.81
CA THR A 239 -9.69 -26.08 -7.37
C THR A 239 -8.69 -27.23 -7.27
N ALA A 240 -7.39 -26.99 -7.47
CA ALA A 240 -6.34 -27.99 -7.34
C ALA A 240 -6.17 -28.47 -5.89
N VAL A 241 -6.21 -27.56 -4.92
CA VAL A 241 -6.17 -27.89 -3.49
C VAL A 241 -7.40 -28.73 -3.11
N SER A 242 -8.61 -28.32 -3.51
CA SER A 242 -9.83 -29.11 -3.28
C SER A 242 -9.78 -30.49 -3.93
N ALA A 243 -9.29 -30.59 -5.18
CA ALA A 243 -9.13 -31.87 -5.87
C ALA A 243 -8.13 -32.79 -5.17
N MET A 244 -7.02 -32.24 -4.65
CA MET A 244 -6.02 -33.00 -3.88
C MET A 244 -6.64 -33.59 -2.61
N PHE A 245 -7.33 -32.78 -1.79
CA PHE A 245 -7.96 -33.28 -0.58
C PHE A 245 -9.12 -34.24 -0.87
N ALA A 246 -9.89 -34.01 -1.94
CA ALA A 246 -10.89 -34.96 -2.41
C ALA A 246 -10.26 -36.30 -2.82
N SER A 247 -9.08 -36.28 -3.44
CA SER A 247 -8.34 -37.51 -3.78
C SER A 247 -7.87 -38.26 -2.55
N VAL A 248 -7.36 -37.56 -1.52
CA VAL A 248 -6.98 -38.17 -0.24
C VAL A 248 -8.20 -38.81 0.43
N ALA A 249 -9.32 -38.11 0.51
CA ALA A 249 -10.57 -38.64 1.04
C ALA A 249 -11.05 -39.87 0.24
N PHE A 250 -11.00 -39.81 -1.10
CA PHE A 250 -11.40 -40.90 -1.97
C PHE A 250 -10.55 -42.16 -1.75
N PHE A 251 -9.21 -42.03 -1.74
CA PHE A 251 -8.32 -43.17 -1.53
C PHE A 251 -8.41 -43.74 -0.11
N LEU A 252 -8.61 -42.89 0.92
CA LEU A 252 -8.88 -43.35 2.28
C LEU A 252 -10.20 -44.13 2.35
N GLY A 253 -11.27 -43.61 1.74
CA GLY A 253 -12.57 -44.29 1.65
C GLY A 253 -12.49 -45.63 0.90
N LEU A 254 -11.79 -45.65 -0.24
CA LEU A 254 -11.53 -46.88 -0.99
C LEU A 254 -10.76 -47.90 -0.15
N SER A 255 -9.77 -47.43 0.62
CA SER A 255 -8.97 -48.31 1.47
C SER A 255 -9.80 -48.94 2.60
N ILE A 256 -10.77 -48.21 3.15
CA ILE A 256 -11.74 -48.71 4.13
C ILE A 256 -12.63 -49.76 3.48
N VAL A 257 -13.21 -49.47 2.31
CA VAL A 257 -14.07 -50.41 1.57
C VAL A 257 -13.32 -51.68 1.19
N CYS A 258 -12.06 -51.59 0.75
CA CYS A 258 -11.20 -52.74 0.42
C CYS A 258 -10.68 -53.48 1.66
N SER A 259 -10.65 -52.85 2.83
CA SER A 259 -10.33 -53.50 4.11
C SER A 259 -11.48 -54.37 4.66
N ARG A 260 -12.64 -54.39 3.96
CA ARG A 260 -13.86 -55.21 4.18
C ARG A 260 -13.62 -56.61 4.72
N TRP A 261 -12.51 -57.23 4.34
CA TRP A 261 -12.26 -58.65 4.57
C TRP A 261 -11.69 -58.97 5.97
N ARG A 262 -11.49 -57.99 6.86
CA ARG A 262 -10.75 -58.23 8.13
C ARG A 262 -11.42 -57.77 9.43
N ASN A 263 -12.27 -56.72 9.44
CA ASN A 263 -12.82 -56.15 10.69
C ASN A 263 -14.35 -56.08 10.65
N GLN A 264 -15.02 -56.77 11.57
CA GLN A 264 -16.47 -57.00 11.56
C GLN A 264 -17.24 -56.17 12.61
N ASP A 265 -16.54 -55.33 13.40
CA ASP A 265 -17.06 -54.79 14.67
C ASP A 265 -17.37 -53.27 14.71
N ARG A 266 -17.17 -52.48 13.63
CA ARG A 266 -17.52 -51.04 13.60
C ARG A 266 -18.49 -50.68 12.49
N SER A 267 -19.41 -49.76 12.77
CA SER A 267 -20.35 -49.18 11.79
C SER A 267 -19.59 -48.43 10.70
N TYR A 268 -19.96 -48.67 9.44
CA TYR A 268 -19.35 -48.03 8.27
C TYR A 268 -19.51 -46.50 8.29
N VAL A 269 -20.64 -46.02 8.82
CA VAL A 269 -20.97 -44.59 8.85
C VAL A 269 -19.98 -43.85 9.75
N ASP A 270 -19.67 -44.43 10.91
CA ASP A 270 -18.72 -43.85 11.88
C ASP A 270 -17.30 -43.86 11.31
N LEU A 271 -16.90 -44.95 10.64
CA LEU A 271 -15.56 -45.04 10.04
C LEU A 271 -15.35 -44.03 8.90
N PHE A 272 -16.36 -43.82 8.05
CA PHE A 272 -16.31 -42.80 7.01
C PHE A 272 -16.33 -41.39 7.60
N GLY A 273 -17.16 -41.12 8.61
CA GLY A 273 -17.22 -39.83 9.29
C GLY A 273 -15.90 -39.47 9.99
N GLU A 274 -15.37 -40.38 10.80
CA GLU A 274 -14.16 -40.15 11.61
C GLU A 274 -12.87 -40.20 10.78
N GLN A 275 -12.68 -41.24 9.97
CA GLN A 275 -11.39 -41.47 9.31
C GLN A 275 -11.28 -40.80 7.95
N VAL A 276 -12.38 -40.65 7.20
CA VAL A 276 -12.34 -40.03 5.87
C VAL A 276 -12.63 -38.54 5.98
N PHE A 277 -13.77 -38.15 6.55
CA PHE A 277 -14.18 -36.75 6.61
C PHE A 277 -13.38 -35.94 7.64
N LEU A 278 -13.51 -36.26 8.93
CA LEU A 278 -12.78 -35.58 10.01
C LEU A 278 -11.27 -35.72 9.83
N GLY A 279 -10.82 -36.87 9.35
CA GLY A 279 -9.43 -37.12 9.00
C GLY A 279 -8.86 -36.17 7.93
N THR A 280 -9.54 -36.03 6.79
CA THR A 280 -9.08 -35.15 5.71
C THR A 280 -9.13 -33.68 6.14
N VAL A 281 -10.18 -33.27 6.86
CA VAL A 281 -10.30 -31.93 7.44
C VAL A 281 -9.21 -31.68 8.49
N GLY A 282 -8.86 -32.69 9.29
CA GLY A 282 -7.78 -32.64 10.28
C GLY A 282 -6.41 -32.45 9.64
N ILE A 283 -6.12 -33.12 8.51
CA ILE A 283 -4.87 -32.91 7.76
C ILE A 283 -4.78 -31.48 7.23
N LEU A 284 -5.87 -30.96 6.64
CA LEU A 284 -5.95 -29.59 6.14
C LEU A 284 -5.79 -28.56 7.29
N SER A 285 -6.41 -28.83 8.44
CA SER A 285 -6.40 -27.94 9.61
C SER A 285 -5.19 -28.15 10.53
N GLN A 286 -4.29 -29.07 10.18
CA GLN A 286 -3.11 -29.47 10.97
C GLN A 286 -3.41 -30.04 12.36
N GLN A 287 -4.63 -30.55 12.59
CA GLN A 287 -5.08 -31.00 13.92
C GLN A 287 -4.69 -32.45 14.26
N GLY A 288 -4.04 -33.15 13.33
CA GLY A 288 -3.62 -34.53 13.56
C GLY A 288 -4.75 -35.55 13.48
N PHE A 289 -4.39 -36.84 13.50
CA PHE A 289 -5.33 -37.96 13.42
C PHE A 289 -5.46 -38.64 14.79
N HIS A 290 -6.70 -38.91 15.23
CA HIS A 290 -6.94 -39.51 16.54
C HIS A 290 -6.90 -41.05 16.53
N ASP A 291 -7.27 -41.68 15.41
CA ASP A 291 -7.38 -43.13 15.29
C ASP A 291 -6.19 -43.76 14.55
N HIS A 292 -5.82 -44.98 14.94
CA HIS A 292 -4.72 -45.71 14.31
C HIS A 292 -5.04 -45.96 12.83
N PRO A 293 -4.26 -45.42 11.88
CA PRO A 293 -4.49 -45.67 10.48
C PRO A 293 -4.32 -47.17 10.22
N SER A 294 -5.30 -47.76 9.53
CA SER A 294 -5.36 -49.17 9.15
C SER A 294 -3.98 -49.68 8.71
N GLY A 295 -3.61 -50.90 9.14
CA GLY A 295 -2.23 -51.42 9.12
C GLY A 295 -1.55 -51.65 7.76
N ARG A 296 -1.99 -51.01 6.66
CA ARG A 296 -1.32 -51.04 5.36
C ARG A 296 -0.36 -49.86 5.20
N GLY A 297 0.87 -50.14 4.79
CA GLY A 297 1.89 -49.11 4.54
C GLY A 297 1.46 -48.06 3.51
N THR A 298 0.63 -48.44 2.53
CA THR A 298 0.10 -47.53 1.49
C THR A 298 -0.73 -46.38 2.06
N ASN A 299 -1.56 -46.64 3.07
CA ASN A 299 -2.39 -45.62 3.70
C ASN A 299 -1.55 -44.64 4.51
N ARG A 300 -0.47 -45.13 5.12
CA ARG A 300 0.49 -44.29 5.86
C ARG A 300 1.26 -43.37 4.92
N LEU A 301 1.65 -43.87 3.74
CA LEU A 301 2.29 -43.04 2.70
C LEU A 301 1.33 -41.97 2.17
N LEU A 302 0.06 -42.31 1.92
CA LEU A 302 -0.96 -41.34 1.50
C LEU A 302 -1.14 -40.22 2.54
N LEU A 303 -1.26 -40.60 3.82
CA LEU A 303 -1.35 -39.64 4.93
C LEU A 303 -0.08 -38.77 5.02
N PHE A 304 1.10 -39.37 4.87
CA PHE A 304 2.38 -38.65 4.86
C PHE A 304 2.43 -37.59 3.74
N VAL A 305 2.11 -37.98 2.51
CA VAL A 305 2.12 -37.07 1.35
C VAL A 305 1.05 -35.98 1.54
N GLY A 306 -0.13 -36.33 2.03
CA GLY A 306 -1.20 -35.37 2.32
C GLY A 306 -0.82 -34.36 3.40
N MET A 307 -0.18 -34.80 4.49
CA MET A 307 0.32 -33.93 5.56
C MET A 307 1.44 -33.00 5.07
N GLY A 308 2.38 -33.51 4.27
CA GLY A 308 3.44 -32.70 3.67
C GLY A 308 2.89 -31.64 2.71
N PHE A 309 1.92 -32.01 1.86
CA PHE A 309 1.25 -31.07 0.96
C PHE A 309 0.50 -29.97 1.74
N SER A 310 -0.25 -30.35 2.78
CA SER A 310 -0.97 -29.41 3.64
C SER A 310 -0.04 -28.40 4.31
N LEU A 311 1.13 -28.84 4.81
CA LEU A 311 2.14 -27.94 5.37
C LEU A 311 2.63 -26.93 4.34
N VAL A 312 2.99 -27.39 3.14
CA VAL A 312 3.52 -26.51 2.09
C VAL A 312 2.49 -25.46 1.68
N ILE A 313 1.23 -25.87 1.48
CA ILE A 313 0.14 -24.95 1.14
C ILE A 313 -0.11 -23.93 2.26
N LEU A 314 -0.14 -24.36 3.53
CA LEU A 314 -0.34 -23.43 4.64
C LEU A 314 0.83 -22.44 4.76
N GLN A 315 2.07 -22.86 4.47
CA GLN A 315 3.22 -21.96 4.45
C GLN A 315 3.05 -20.85 3.43
N PHE A 316 2.74 -21.19 2.18
CA PHE A 316 2.54 -20.18 1.14
C PHE A 316 1.38 -19.24 1.47
N TYR A 317 0.28 -19.80 1.98
CA TYR A 317 -0.89 -19.03 2.40
C TYR A 317 -0.54 -18.03 3.52
N SER A 318 0.18 -18.49 4.55
CA SER A 318 0.57 -17.67 5.71
C SER A 318 1.56 -16.57 5.33
N THR A 319 2.58 -16.91 4.54
CA THR A 319 3.57 -15.96 4.03
C THR A 319 2.91 -14.85 3.21
N PHE A 320 1.95 -15.20 2.35
CA PHE A 320 1.23 -14.21 1.54
C PHE A 320 0.41 -13.25 2.41
N ILE A 321 -0.39 -13.76 3.36
CA ILE A 321 -1.21 -12.90 4.22
C ILE A 321 -0.35 -11.96 5.05
N LEU A 322 0.73 -12.47 5.63
CA LEU A 322 1.69 -11.64 6.38
C LEU A 322 2.31 -10.58 5.47
N GLY A 323 2.73 -10.95 4.25
CA GLY A 323 3.29 -10.00 3.31
C GLY A 323 2.28 -8.95 2.86
N TYR A 324 1.04 -9.34 2.58
CA TYR A 324 -0.04 -8.43 2.19
C TYR A 324 -0.34 -7.39 3.27
N GLN A 325 -0.30 -7.77 4.55
CA GLN A 325 -0.52 -6.85 5.67
C GLN A 325 0.68 -5.94 5.96
N LEU A 326 1.89 -6.36 5.62
CA LEU A 326 3.11 -5.58 5.83
C LEU A 326 3.41 -4.63 4.67
N ILE A 327 2.91 -4.90 3.46
CA ILE A 327 3.10 -4.06 2.29
C ILE A 327 2.11 -2.90 2.31
N THR A 328 2.60 -1.67 2.11
CA THR A 328 1.74 -0.52 1.88
C THR A 328 0.93 -0.71 0.59
N PRO A 329 -0.41 -0.61 0.61
CA PRO A 329 -1.23 -0.83 -0.57
C PRO A 329 -0.82 0.12 -1.72
N PRO A 330 -0.85 -0.37 -2.98
CA PRO A 330 -0.48 0.45 -4.11
C PRO A 330 -1.44 1.65 -4.25
N ARG A 331 -0.89 2.78 -4.68
CA ARG A 331 -1.69 3.99 -4.94
C ARG A 331 -2.47 3.82 -6.24
N THR A 332 -3.78 3.80 -6.13
CA THR A 332 -4.72 3.56 -7.25
C THR A 332 -5.15 4.86 -7.93
N ILE A 333 -5.25 5.97 -7.19
CA ILE A 333 -5.75 7.25 -7.69
C ILE A 333 -4.57 8.10 -8.18
N THR A 334 -4.06 7.82 -9.38
CA THR A 334 -2.86 8.51 -9.92
C THR A 334 -3.19 9.67 -10.86
N SER A 335 -4.35 9.65 -11.51
CA SER A 335 -4.76 10.66 -12.50
C SER A 335 -5.98 11.45 -12.05
N LEU A 336 -6.22 12.59 -12.72
CA LEU A 336 -7.38 13.43 -12.44
C LEU A 336 -8.69 12.70 -12.69
N GLU A 337 -8.77 11.87 -13.73
CA GLU A 337 -9.95 11.07 -14.09
C GLU A 337 -10.28 10.07 -12.98
N ARG A 338 -9.27 9.35 -12.49
CA ARG A 338 -9.43 8.42 -11.35
C ARG A 338 -9.85 9.16 -10.08
N LEU A 339 -9.39 10.39 -9.89
CA LEU A 339 -9.86 11.23 -8.78
C LEU A 339 -11.33 11.60 -8.95
N VAL A 340 -11.79 11.91 -10.16
CA VAL A 340 -13.21 12.20 -10.42
C VAL A 340 -14.09 10.99 -10.14
N ASP A 341 -13.65 9.78 -10.50
CA ASP A 341 -14.47 8.58 -10.32
C ASP A 341 -14.39 7.98 -8.89
N SER A 342 -13.46 8.45 -8.06
CA SER A 342 -13.33 8.01 -6.66
C SER A 342 -14.48 8.49 -5.75
N GLU A 343 -14.61 7.91 -4.55
CA GLU A 343 -15.58 8.38 -3.54
C GLU A 343 -15.14 9.65 -2.79
N LEU A 344 -13.93 10.16 -3.04
CA LEU A 344 -13.38 11.33 -2.34
C LEU A 344 -14.16 12.60 -2.69
N LYS A 345 -14.52 13.41 -1.69
CA LYS A 345 -15.07 14.76 -1.93
C LYS A 345 -13.94 15.73 -2.22
N MET A 346 -14.22 16.83 -2.94
CA MET A 346 -13.19 17.82 -3.27
C MET A 346 -13.54 19.21 -2.76
N SER A 347 -12.53 19.88 -2.20
CA SER A 347 -12.57 21.26 -1.76
C SER A 347 -11.41 22.02 -2.41
N VAL A 348 -11.60 23.32 -2.63
CA VAL A 348 -10.62 24.20 -3.25
C VAL A 348 -10.42 25.40 -2.32
N GLU A 349 -9.23 25.97 -2.31
CA GLU A 349 -8.98 27.18 -1.57
C GLU A 349 -9.88 28.33 -2.07
N ASN A 350 -10.40 29.16 -1.16
CA ASN A 350 -11.32 30.25 -1.50
C ASN A 350 -10.55 31.46 -2.07
N LEU A 351 -9.98 31.29 -3.26
CA LEU A 351 -9.31 32.33 -4.02
C LEU A 351 -10.03 32.52 -5.36
N SER A 352 -10.15 33.77 -5.81
CA SER A 352 -10.91 34.13 -7.02
C SER A 352 -10.36 33.48 -8.28
N TYR A 353 -9.03 33.38 -8.41
CA TYR A 353 -8.41 32.75 -9.58
C TYR A 353 -8.75 31.25 -9.72
N HIS A 354 -9.14 30.56 -8.63
CA HIS A 354 -9.63 29.20 -8.73
C HIS A 354 -11.02 29.13 -9.38
N ARG A 355 -11.88 30.11 -9.08
CA ARG A 355 -13.21 30.23 -9.72
C ARG A 355 -13.05 30.56 -11.20
N ASP A 356 -12.15 31.49 -11.52
CA ASP A 356 -11.85 31.87 -12.90
C ASP A 356 -11.31 30.69 -13.71
N PHE A 357 -10.47 29.84 -13.10
CA PHE A 357 -9.99 28.62 -13.75
C PHE A 357 -11.12 27.69 -14.16
N PHE A 358 -12.07 27.38 -13.25
CA PHE A 358 -13.18 26.48 -13.59
C PHE A 358 -14.15 27.08 -14.59
N ASN A 359 -14.30 28.41 -14.62
CA ASN A 359 -15.14 29.10 -15.60
C ASN A 359 -14.52 29.05 -17.02
N ARG A 360 -13.19 29.01 -17.14
CA ARG A 360 -12.48 29.11 -18.42
C ARG A 360 -11.84 27.81 -18.91
N THR A 361 -11.69 26.82 -18.04
CA THR A 361 -11.01 25.58 -18.39
C THR A 361 -11.77 24.82 -19.47
N LYS A 362 -11.05 24.34 -20.49
CA LYS A 362 -11.57 23.46 -21.55
C LYS A 362 -11.29 21.99 -21.27
N ASN A 363 -10.62 21.67 -20.16
CA ASN A 363 -10.27 20.29 -19.84
C ASN A 363 -11.54 19.54 -19.39
N PRO A 364 -11.96 18.47 -20.11
CA PRO A 364 -13.18 17.74 -19.79
C PRO A 364 -13.14 17.10 -18.39
N ALA A 365 -11.98 16.60 -17.94
CA ALA A 365 -11.84 16.00 -16.61
C ALA A 365 -12.00 17.05 -15.50
N ALA A 366 -11.43 18.24 -15.67
CA ALA A 366 -11.57 19.34 -14.72
C ALA A 366 -13.01 19.88 -14.65
N LEU A 367 -13.71 19.95 -15.80
CA LEU A 367 -15.11 20.35 -15.86
C LEU A 367 -16.02 19.30 -15.19
N LYS A 368 -15.81 18.01 -15.50
CA LYS A 368 -16.53 16.90 -14.85
C LYS A 368 -16.32 16.95 -13.33
N LEU A 369 -15.07 17.11 -12.88
CA LEU A 369 -14.73 17.26 -11.46
C LEU A 369 -15.46 18.44 -10.80
N TYR A 370 -15.50 19.58 -11.47
CA TYR A 370 -16.17 20.78 -10.94
C TYR A 370 -17.68 20.53 -10.75
N GLN A 371 -18.32 19.95 -11.75
CA GLN A 371 -19.76 19.68 -11.72
C GLN A 371 -20.15 18.57 -10.74
N THR A 372 -19.36 17.50 -10.63
CA THR A 372 -19.72 16.33 -9.82
C THR A 372 -19.27 16.45 -8.36
N LYS A 373 -18.15 17.12 -8.08
CA LYS A 373 -17.54 17.13 -6.73
C LYS A 373 -17.50 18.48 -6.05
N ILE A 374 -17.32 19.56 -6.81
CA ILE A 374 -17.12 20.90 -6.24
C ILE A 374 -18.48 21.60 -6.08
N LEU A 375 -19.26 21.76 -7.15
CA LEU A 375 -20.57 22.43 -7.10
C LEU A 375 -21.55 21.87 -6.06
N PRO A 376 -21.78 20.55 -5.93
CA PRO A 376 -22.74 20.01 -4.97
C PRO A 376 -22.21 20.03 -3.51
N ASN A 377 -20.92 20.28 -3.30
CA ASN A 377 -20.31 20.19 -1.98
C ASN A 377 -20.51 21.51 -1.21
N LYS A 378 -21.06 21.43 0.01
CA LYS A 378 -21.17 22.59 0.92
C LYS A 378 -19.80 23.21 1.25
N PHE A 379 -18.75 22.40 1.28
CA PHE A 379 -17.38 22.82 1.56
C PHE A 379 -16.55 22.97 0.28
N ALA A 380 -17.16 23.41 -0.82
CA ALA A 380 -16.49 23.57 -2.10
C ALA A 380 -15.29 24.53 -2.06
N PHE A 381 -15.47 25.70 -1.43
CA PHE A 381 -14.46 26.74 -1.31
C PHE A 381 -14.20 27.04 0.15
N VAL A 382 -12.98 26.82 0.61
CA VAL A 382 -12.62 26.90 2.03
C VAL A 382 -11.29 27.61 2.25
N ASN A 383 -11.06 28.06 3.47
CA ASN A 383 -9.75 28.60 3.85
C ASN A 383 -8.70 27.48 3.91
N LEU A 384 -7.44 27.84 3.69
CA LEU A 384 -6.29 26.95 3.71
C LEU A 384 -6.23 26.03 4.94
N SER A 385 -6.35 26.59 6.15
CA SER A 385 -6.28 25.82 7.40
C SER A 385 -7.40 24.79 7.53
N PHE A 386 -8.63 25.16 7.17
CA PHE A 386 -9.77 24.25 7.19
C PHE A 386 -9.65 23.18 6.11
N GLY A 387 -9.14 23.53 4.93
CA GLY A 387 -8.85 22.58 3.86
C GLY A 387 -7.84 21.51 4.28
N VAL A 388 -6.76 21.91 4.95
CA VAL A 388 -5.77 20.97 5.50
C VAL A 388 -6.37 20.07 6.59
N GLN A 389 -7.25 20.59 7.45
CA GLN A 389 -7.97 19.78 8.43
C GLN A 389 -8.90 18.73 7.78
N LEU A 390 -9.55 19.07 6.66
CA LEU A 390 -10.34 18.10 5.89
C LEU A 390 -9.47 16.98 5.31
N VAL A 391 -8.27 17.31 4.79
CA VAL A 391 -7.31 16.31 4.32
C VAL A 391 -6.86 15.41 5.48
N LYS A 392 -6.57 15.99 6.66
CA LYS A 392 -6.19 15.25 7.86
C LYS A 392 -7.28 14.24 8.28
N ARG A 393 -8.55 14.66 8.28
CA ARG A 393 -9.70 13.78 8.58
C ARG A 393 -9.82 12.61 7.60
N GLY A 394 -9.38 12.79 6.35
CA GLY A 394 -9.53 11.81 5.28
C GLY A 394 -10.89 11.89 4.58
N GLY A 395 -11.00 11.27 3.40
CA GLY A 395 -12.22 11.32 2.58
C GLY A 395 -12.40 12.60 1.75
N TYR A 396 -11.48 13.56 1.89
CA TYR A 396 -11.46 14.81 1.15
C TYR A 396 -10.14 15.01 0.41
N ALA A 397 -10.25 15.55 -0.79
CA ALA A 397 -9.17 16.14 -1.55
C ALA A 397 -9.24 17.66 -1.47
N PHE A 398 -8.10 18.29 -1.25
CA PHE A 398 -8.00 19.74 -1.12
C PHE A 398 -7.00 20.28 -2.12
N HIS A 399 -7.41 21.32 -2.85
CA HIS A 399 -6.57 22.00 -3.83
C HIS A 399 -6.12 23.36 -3.32
N CYS A 400 -4.81 23.57 -3.24
CA CYS A 400 -4.18 24.81 -2.82
C CYS A 400 -2.82 25.02 -3.49
N GLU A 401 -2.23 26.20 -3.31
CA GLU A 401 -0.85 26.45 -3.70
C GLU A 401 0.12 25.73 -2.74
N THR A 402 1.16 25.10 -3.29
CA THR A 402 2.05 24.27 -2.47
C THR A 402 3.16 25.03 -1.77
N SER A 403 3.47 26.26 -2.20
CA SER A 403 4.49 27.12 -1.62
C SER A 403 4.27 27.34 -0.11
N TYR A 404 3.03 27.64 0.28
CA TYR A 404 2.61 27.79 1.67
C TYR A 404 1.79 26.60 2.18
N GLY A 405 1.10 25.86 1.30
CA GLY A 405 0.29 24.70 1.70
C GLY A 405 1.13 23.59 2.33
N ASN A 406 2.36 23.37 1.85
CA ASN A 406 3.26 22.35 2.41
C ASN A 406 3.64 22.66 3.86
N THR A 407 3.82 23.93 4.22
CA THR A 407 4.14 24.34 5.60
C THR A 407 3.07 23.88 6.56
N LEU A 408 1.80 24.18 6.27
CA LEU A 408 0.68 23.75 7.11
C LEU A 408 0.47 22.24 7.11
N LEU A 409 0.75 21.56 6.00
CA LEU A 409 0.69 20.09 5.95
C LEU A 409 1.71 19.48 6.93
N ILE A 410 2.94 20.00 6.97
CA ILE A 410 3.99 19.52 7.87
C ILE A 410 3.65 19.83 9.33
N GLU A 411 3.08 20.99 9.62
CA GLU A 411 2.73 21.39 10.98
C GLU A 411 1.52 20.66 11.54
N MET A 412 0.50 20.38 10.71
CA MET A 412 -0.78 19.83 11.18
C MET A 412 -0.86 18.30 11.11
N LEU A 413 -0.14 17.65 10.19
CA LEU A 413 -0.20 16.20 10.00
C LEU A 413 0.94 15.50 10.74
N THR A 414 0.63 14.30 11.24
CA THR A 414 1.65 13.38 11.77
C THR A 414 2.44 12.73 10.64
N GLU A 415 3.62 12.20 10.94
CA GLU A 415 4.47 11.51 9.93
C GLU A 415 3.73 10.39 9.20
N ARG A 416 2.87 9.64 9.92
CA ARG A 416 2.02 8.58 9.33
C ARG A 416 1.03 9.14 8.32
N GLU A 417 0.36 10.23 8.68
CA GLU A 417 -0.61 10.90 7.81
C GLU A 417 0.08 11.53 6.59
N ILE A 418 1.30 12.04 6.75
CA ILE A 418 2.15 12.53 5.65
C ILE A 418 2.45 11.39 4.67
N CYS A 419 2.79 10.20 5.18
CA CYS A 419 3.02 9.04 4.34
C CYS A 419 1.77 8.60 3.56
N ASP A 420 0.57 8.84 4.09
CA ASP A 420 -0.70 8.58 3.40
C ASP A 420 -1.02 9.62 2.32
N LEU A 421 -0.30 10.75 2.24
CA LEU A 421 -0.60 11.81 1.27
C LEU A 421 -0.28 11.39 -0.16
N GLN A 422 -1.12 11.85 -1.08
CA GLN A 422 -0.90 11.80 -2.50
C GLN A 422 -1.27 13.13 -3.15
N LYS A 423 -0.51 13.50 -4.17
CA LYS A 423 -0.74 14.70 -4.97
C LYS A 423 -1.19 14.34 -6.38
N ILE A 424 -2.17 15.08 -6.88
CA ILE A 424 -2.60 15.05 -8.29
C ILE A 424 -2.56 16.47 -8.84
N GLN A 425 -2.09 16.58 -10.07
CA GLN A 425 -2.04 17.86 -10.76
C GLN A 425 -3.39 18.18 -11.40
N LEU A 426 -4.06 19.22 -10.90
CA LEU A 426 -5.27 19.78 -11.52
C LEU A 426 -4.93 20.91 -12.49
N TYR A 427 -3.98 21.77 -12.12
CA TYR A 427 -3.58 22.92 -12.91
C TYR A 427 -2.35 22.57 -13.73
N PRO A 428 -2.28 22.97 -15.02
CA PRO A 428 -1.00 22.97 -15.71
C PRO A 428 -0.04 23.89 -14.95
N GLN A 429 1.20 23.44 -14.73
CA GLN A 429 2.22 24.29 -14.13
C GLN A 429 2.49 25.46 -15.06
N ARG A 430 2.27 26.68 -14.57
CA ARG A 430 2.49 27.89 -15.37
C ARG A 430 3.70 28.64 -14.84
N ARG A 431 4.50 29.12 -15.79
CA ARG A 431 5.58 30.07 -15.56
C ARG A 431 4.98 31.39 -15.13
N VAL A 432 5.54 31.98 -14.08
CA VAL A 432 5.09 33.25 -13.54
C VAL A 432 6.15 34.34 -13.74
N HIS A 433 5.67 35.55 -13.99
CA HIS A 433 6.45 36.70 -14.43
C HIS A 433 6.05 37.92 -13.60
N LEU A 434 6.96 38.88 -13.42
CA LEU A 434 6.59 40.17 -12.80
C LEU A 434 5.88 41.04 -13.84
N PRO A 435 4.64 41.48 -13.59
CA PRO A 435 3.97 42.42 -14.46
C PRO A 435 4.34 43.86 -14.14
N LEU A 436 4.44 44.68 -15.18
CA LEU A 436 4.64 46.11 -15.17
C LEU A 436 3.54 46.81 -15.95
N VAL A 437 3.35 48.10 -15.71
CA VAL A 437 2.49 48.94 -16.55
C VAL A 437 2.92 48.81 -18.02
N LYS A 438 1.95 48.70 -18.92
CA LYS A 438 2.20 48.57 -20.36
C LYS A 438 2.98 49.77 -20.89
N GLY A 439 4.08 49.51 -21.60
CA GLY A 439 5.00 50.52 -22.12
C GLY A 439 5.90 51.14 -21.05
N SER A 440 6.02 50.54 -19.86
CA SER A 440 6.86 51.07 -18.78
C SER A 440 8.35 51.04 -19.17
N PRO A 441 9.09 52.16 -18.96
CA PRO A 441 10.53 52.19 -19.19
C PRO A 441 11.31 51.27 -18.25
N LEU A 442 10.69 50.83 -17.15
CA LEU A 442 11.30 49.91 -16.18
C LEU A 442 11.39 48.47 -16.70
N ARG A 443 10.65 48.11 -17.76
CA ARG A 443 10.55 46.74 -18.25
C ARG A 443 11.90 46.13 -18.61
N GLU A 444 12.68 46.77 -19.50
CA GLU A 444 13.97 46.22 -19.93
C GLU A 444 14.98 46.23 -18.79
N LEU A 445 14.89 47.23 -17.91
CA LEU A 445 15.73 47.32 -16.72
C LEU A 445 15.47 46.15 -15.75
N PHE A 446 14.21 45.81 -15.47
CA PHE A 446 13.85 44.64 -14.66
C PHE A 446 14.25 43.35 -15.36
N LYS A 447 13.97 43.22 -16.66
CA LYS A 447 14.28 42.04 -17.45
C LYS A 447 15.78 41.70 -17.40
N MET A 448 16.66 42.68 -17.63
CA MET A 448 18.11 42.49 -17.57
C MET A 448 18.59 42.09 -16.16
N ASN A 449 18.12 42.77 -15.12
CA ASN A 449 18.56 42.48 -13.76
C ASN A 449 18.04 41.11 -13.27
N LEU A 450 16.80 40.74 -13.60
CA LEU A 450 16.26 39.41 -13.28
C LEU A 450 16.99 38.31 -14.04
N GLN A 451 17.40 38.55 -15.29
CA GLN A 451 18.20 37.61 -16.06
C GLN A 451 19.56 37.37 -15.39
N LEU A 452 20.24 38.43 -14.96
CA LEU A 452 21.48 38.30 -14.19
C LEU A 452 21.28 37.57 -12.86
N LEU A 453 20.17 37.82 -12.15
CA LEU A 453 19.84 37.08 -10.92
C LEU A 453 19.61 35.59 -11.19
N LYS A 454 19.02 35.25 -12.33
CA LYS A 454 18.78 33.87 -12.76
C LYS A 454 20.09 33.17 -13.13
N GLU A 455 20.91 33.79 -13.96
CA GLU A 455 22.22 33.27 -14.39
C GLU A 455 23.19 33.07 -13.23
N ARG A 456 23.13 33.95 -12.22
CA ARG A 456 23.95 33.85 -11.01
C ARG A 456 23.40 32.86 -9.98
N GLY A 457 22.28 32.19 -10.24
CA GLY A 457 21.68 31.20 -9.35
C GLY A 457 21.00 31.78 -8.10
N LEU A 458 20.86 33.10 -7.99
CA LEU A 458 20.25 33.74 -6.81
C LEU A 458 18.76 33.45 -6.70
N ILE A 459 18.05 33.37 -7.84
CA ILE A 459 16.64 32.96 -7.85
C ILE A 459 16.49 31.55 -7.27
N ALA A 460 17.33 30.60 -7.70
CA ALA A 460 17.31 29.23 -7.18
C ALA A 460 17.64 29.19 -5.68
N TYR A 461 18.64 29.95 -5.23
CA TYR A 461 19.00 30.06 -3.81
C TYR A 461 17.82 30.54 -2.94
N TYR A 462 17.16 31.64 -3.34
CA TYR A 462 16.01 32.15 -2.58
C TYR A 462 14.80 31.24 -2.68
N HIS A 463 14.60 30.54 -3.79
CA HIS A 463 13.55 29.56 -3.94
C HIS A 463 13.72 28.44 -2.90
N VAL A 464 14.91 27.87 -2.78
CA VAL A 464 15.21 26.82 -1.79
C VAL A 464 15.08 27.30 -0.35
N ARG A 465 15.50 28.54 -0.09
CA ARG A 465 15.48 29.11 1.25
C ARG A 465 14.07 29.44 1.74
N ASN A 466 13.19 29.91 0.85
CA ASN A 466 11.88 30.44 1.22
C ASN A 466 10.72 29.48 0.93
N TYR A 467 10.86 28.55 -0.01
CA TYR A 467 9.80 27.59 -0.35
C TYR A 467 10.01 26.29 0.39
N VAL A 468 8.95 25.83 1.07
CA VAL A 468 8.96 24.56 1.77
C VAL A 468 8.78 23.42 0.77
N PRO A 469 9.73 22.46 0.71
CA PRO A 469 9.61 21.33 -0.19
C PRO A 469 8.39 20.48 0.17
N THR A 470 7.91 19.69 -0.77
CA THR A 470 6.81 18.75 -0.50
C THR A 470 7.21 17.80 0.64
N PRO A 471 6.31 17.56 1.61
CA PRO A 471 6.62 16.69 2.74
C PRO A 471 6.99 15.30 2.24
N LYS A 472 8.19 14.83 2.59
CA LYS A 472 8.67 13.50 2.23
C LYS A 472 8.24 12.53 3.33
N CYS A 473 7.69 11.39 2.92
CA CYS A 473 7.45 10.29 3.85
C CYS A 473 8.79 9.75 4.34
N ASN A 474 9.05 9.89 5.63
CA ASN A 474 10.21 9.28 6.27
C ASN A 474 9.86 7.84 6.66
N LYS A 475 10.22 6.88 5.80
CA LYS A 475 9.94 5.46 6.06
C LYS A 475 10.77 4.89 7.21
N GLU A 476 11.89 5.53 7.56
CA GLU A 476 12.83 5.06 8.59
C GLU A 476 12.38 5.47 10.01
N SER A 477 11.69 6.62 10.17
CA SER A 477 11.09 7.00 11.45
C SER A 477 9.78 6.25 11.73
N THR A 478 9.14 5.69 10.70
CA THR A 478 7.96 4.84 10.82
C THR A 478 8.30 3.38 11.14
N ASN A 479 9.20 3.11 12.08
CA ASN A 479 9.35 1.78 12.70
C ASN A 479 8.13 1.35 13.54
N HIS A 480 7.03 2.11 13.46
CA HIS A 480 5.77 1.76 14.08
C HIS A 480 5.04 0.76 13.20
N ILE A 481 5.11 -0.50 13.62
CA ILE A 481 4.27 -1.60 13.14
C ILE A 481 2.82 -1.12 13.14
N GLU A 482 2.16 -1.13 11.98
CA GLU A 482 0.75 -0.80 11.90
C GLU A 482 -0.04 -1.90 12.62
N PRO A 483 -0.83 -1.58 13.66
CA PRO A 483 -1.63 -2.59 14.33
C PRO A 483 -2.66 -3.12 13.35
N ILE A 484 -2.89 -4.43 13.35
CA ILE A 484 -3.95 -5.04 12.54
C ILE A 484 -5.30 -4.63 13.14
N LEU A 485 -6.15 -3.98 12.35
CA LEU A 485 -7.48 -3.58 12.83
C LEU A 485 -8.44 -4.77 12.74
N LEU A 486 -9.46 -4.79 13.61
CA LEU A 486 -10.53 -5.77 13.57
C LEU A 486 -11.28 -5.78 12.23
N THR A 487 -11.31 -4.64 11.54
CA THR A 487 -11.88 -4.49 10.20
C THR A 487 -11.21 -5.39 9.16
N ASP A 488 -9.92 -5.67 9.32
CA ASP A 488 -9.12 -6.41 8.35
C ASP A 488 -9.33 -7.92 8.49
N VAL A 489 -9.68 -8.38 9.70
CA VAL A 489 -9.92 -9.79 10.03
C VAL A 489 -11.40 -10.15 10.23
N LYS A 490 -12.32 -9.22 9.93
CA LYS A 490 -13.78 -9.40 10.15
C LYS A 490 -14.36 -10.67 9.54
N PHE A 491 -13.86 -11.09 8.37
CA PHE A 491 -14.37 -12.27 7.66
C PHE A 491 -14.03 -13.58 8.38
N ALA A 492 -12.89 -13.66 9.06
CA ALA A 492 -12.52 -14.83 9.86
C ALA A 492 -13.44 -14.98 11.08
N PHE A 493 -13.73 -13.89 11.79
CA PHE A 493 -14.68 -13.91 12.91
C PHE A 493 -16.11 -14.23 12.47
N LEU A 494 -16.53 -13.73 11.30
CA LEU A 494 -17.83 -14.07 10.73
C LEU A 494 -17.94 -15.57 10.41
N LEU A 495 -16.92 -16.15 9.77
CA LEU A 495 -16.86 -17.58 9.48
C LEU A 495 -16.96 -18.42 10.75
N LEU A 496 -16.24 -18.04 11.80
CA LEU A 496 -16.28 -18.70 13.11
C LEU A 496 -17.68 -18.65 13.72
N ALA A 497 -18.33 -17.48 13.73
CA ALA A 497 -19.67 -17.32 14.27
C ALA A 497 -20.72 -18.17 13.52
N VAL A 498 -20.65 -18.20 12.19
CA VAL A 498 -21.50 -19.06 11.35
C VAL A 498 -21.26 -20.53 11.64
N GLY A 499 -20.00 -20.95 11.79
CA GLY A 499 -19.64 -22.34 12.12
C GLY A 499 -20.16 -22.79 13.49
N MET A 500 -20.04 -21.94 14.52
CA MET A 500 -20.60 -22.23 15.86
C MET A 500 -22.13 -22.35 15.81
N ALA A 501 -22.81 -21.43 15.12
CA ALA A 501 -24.27 -21.48 14.97
C ALA A 501 -24.72 -22.74 14.23
N ALA A 502 -24.06 -23.10 13.13
CA ALA A 502 -24.35 -24.32 12.38
C ALA A 502 -24.16 -25.59 13.22
N SER A 503 -23.11 -25.66 14.04
CA SER A 503 -22.87 -26.79 14.95
C SER A 503 -23.99 -26.97 15.96
N VAL A 504 -24.45 -25.88 16.60
CA VAL A 504 -25.58 -25.92 17.54
C VAL A 504 -26.87 -26.37 16.86
N ILE A 505 -27.13 -25.90 15.63
CA ILE A 505 -28.30 -26.30 14.85
C ILE A 505 -28.23 -27.80 14.50
N LEU A 506 -27.09 -28.29 14.04
CA LEU A 506 -26.91 -29.71 13.70
C LEU A 506 -27.08 -30.61 14.94
N MET A 507 -26.51 -30.23 16.08
CA MET A 507 -26.71 -30.95 17.35
C MET A 507 -28.19 -30.96 17.77
N ALA A 508 -28.90 -29.84 17.62
CA ALA A 508 -30.32 -29.78 17.92
C ALA A 508 -31.14 -30.68 16.98
N LEU A 509 -30.82 -30.68 15.67
CA LEU A 509 -31.46 -31.54 14.68
C LEU A 509 -31.21 -33.02 14.99
N GLU A 510 -29.99 -33.40 15.37
CA GLU A 510 -29.66 -34.77 15.76
C GLU A 510 -30.49 -35.23 16.96
N ILE A 511 -30.55 -34.43 18.02
CA ILE A 511 -31.36 -34.74 19.21
C ILE A 511 -32.85 -34.87 18.86
N VAL A 512 -33.36 -34.01 17.97
CA VAL A 512 -34.76 -34.07 17.52
C VAL A 512 -35.01 -35.35 16.71
N LEU A 513 -34.12 -35.67 15.76
CA LEU A 513 -34.22 -36.88 14.93
C LEU A 513 -34.11 -38.16 15.76
N GLU A 514 -33.25 -38.17 16.78
CA GLU A 514 -33.11 -39.32 17.67
C GLU A 514 -34.34 -39.51 18.55
N ARG A 515 -34.90 -38.41 19.09
CA ARG A 515 -36.16 -38.44 19.85
C ARG A 515 -37.36 -38.86 19.00
N THR A 516 -37.46 -38.41 17.75
CA THR A 516 -38.53 -38.86 16.85
C THR A 516 -38.34 -40.32 16.48
N ARG A 517 -37.13 -40.78 16.16
CA ARG A 517 -36.85 -42.19 15.89
C ARG A 517 -37.21 -43.09 17.08
N HIS A 518 -36.87 -42.70 18.30
CA HIS A 518 -37.27 -43.44 19.51
C HIS A 518 -38.79 -43.46 19.74
N ARG A 519 -39.50 -42.37 19.45
CA ARG A 519 -40.98 -42.34 19.51
C ARG A 519 -41.65 -43.23 18.47
N TRP A 520 -41.08 -43.33 17.27
CA TRP A 520 -41.60 -44.19 16.19
C TRP A 520 -41.29 -45.67 16.40
N ILE A 521 -40.18 -46.02 17.06
CA ILE A 521 -39.83 -47.42 17.39
C ILE A 521 -40.64 -47.94 18.60
N ASN A 522 -41.05 -47.07 19.52
CA ASN A 522 -41.90 -47.42 20.67
C ASN A 522 -43.41 -47.38 20.37
N VAL A 523 -43.83 -47.53 19.11
CA VAL A 523 -45.25 -47.72 18.80
C VAL A 523 -45.66 -49.08 19.39
N PRO A 524 -46.58 -49.13 20.37
CA PRO A 524 -46.98 -50.38 21.01
C PRO A 524 -47.65 -51.29 19.96
N GLU A 525 -47.48 -52.61 20.10
CA GLU A 525 -47.88 -53.68 19.16
C GLU A 525 -49.36 -53.72 18.73
N GLY A 526 -50.18 -52.72 19.07
CA GLY A 526 -51.59 -52.61 18.70
C GLY A 526 -51.94 -51.47 17.73
N PHE A 527 -50.99 -50.76 17.13
CA PHE A 527 -51.29 -49.61 16.26
C PHE A 527 -51.63 -50.07 14.83
N VAL A 528 -52.92 -50.31 14.58
CA VAL A 528 -53.48 -50.60 13.26
C VAL A 528 -53.73 -49.28 12.51
N TRP A 529 -53.10 -49.11 11.35
CA TRP A 529 -53.45 -48.04 10.42
C TRP A 529 -54.83 -48.34 9.81
N LEU A 530 -55.81 -47.48 10.04
CA LEU A 530 -57.07 -47.48 9.31
C LEU A 530 -56.78 -47.03 7.88
N ASN A 531 -57.00 -47.95 6.94
CA ASN A 531 -56.85 -47.78 5.49
C ASN A 531 -57.73 -46.65 4.95
#